data_AF-A0AAW4XMH5-F1
#
_entry.id   AF-A0AAW4XMH5-F1
#
_cell.length_a   1.000
_cell.length_b   1.000
_cell.length_c   1.000
_cell.angle_alpha   90.00
_cell.angle_beta   90.00
_cell.angle_gamma   90.00
#
_symmetry.space_group_name_H-M   'P 1'
#
loop_
_entity.id
_entity.type
_entity.pdbx_description
1 polymer ?
#
loop_
_entity_poly.entity_id
_entity_poly.type
_entity_poly.pdbx_seq_one_letter_code
_entity_poly.pdbx_strand_id
1 'polypeptide(L)' 'MLAPPPPGLAPVPGDSGLPYVGYALKYMRDPIGAYTHRYHEHGPVSWFRFAGRPWVVLLGPDA' A
#
# COMPACT_ATOMS: atom_id res chain seq x y z
N MET A 1 -2.57 -7.57 -5.78
CA MET A 1 -3.79 -8.24 -5.28
C MET A 1 -4.76 -7.26 -4.59
N LEU A 2 -6.08 -7.44 -4.68
CA LEU A 2 -7.05 -6.60 -3.95
C LEU A 2 -7.12 -7.03 -2.47
N ALA A 3 -7.13 -6.07 -1.52
CA ALA A 3 -7.37 -6.39 -0.11
C ALA A 3 -8.85 -6.71 0.10
N PRO A 4 -9.21 -7.77 0.86
CA PRO A 4 -10.61 -8.02 1.21
C PRO A 4 -11.12 -6.87 2.09
N PRO A 5 -12.14 -6.11 1.63
CA PRO A 5 -12.70 -5.01 2.39
C PRO A 5 -13.65 -5.53 3.49
N PRO A 6 -13.92 -4.75 4.54
CA PRO A 6 -15.10 -4.94 5.38
C PRO A 6 -16.37 -4.90 4.53
N PRO A 7 -17.46 -5.60 4.92
CA PRO A 7 -18.71 -5.61 4.15
C PRO A 7 -19.23 -4.17 3.95
N GLY A 8 -19.44 -3.78 2.69
CA GLY A 8 -19.93 -2.44 2.29
C GLY A 8 -18.86 -1.44 1.83
N LEU A 9 -17.58 -1.81 1.81
CA LEU A 9 -16.49 -0.93 1.35
C LEU A 9 -15.86 -1.42 0.04
N ALA A 10 -15.44 -0.47 -0.81
CA ALA A 10 -14.76 -0.78 -2.05
C ALA A 10 -13.40 -1.46 -1.77
N PRO A 11 -13.02 -2.51 -2.52
CA PRO A 11 -11.73 -3.17 -2.35
C PRO A 11 -10.60 -2.20 -2.74
N VAL A 12 -9.65 -2.02 -1.83
CA VAL A 12 -8.49 -1.16 -2.07
C VAL A 12 -7.51 -1.90 -3.00
N PRO A 13 -7.05 -1.29 -4.11
CA PRO A 13 -6.00 -1.86 -4.96
C PRO A 13 -4.66 -1.83 -4.22
N GLY A 14 -3.85 -2.87 -4.39
CA GLY A 14 -2.54 -2.91 -3.74
C GLY A 14 -1.85 -4.24 -3.90
N ASP A 15 -0.85 -4.48 -3.06
CA ASP A 15 -0.13 -5.74 -3.03
C ASP A 15 0.58 -5.97 -1.69
N SER A 16 0.70 -7.24 -1.29
CA SER A 16 1.38 -7.63 -0.06
C SER A 16 2.90 -7.37 -0.09
N GLY A 17 3.52 -7.27 -1.26
CA GLY A 17 4.97 -7.12 -1.40
C GLY A 17 5.74 -8.37 -0.99
N LEU A 18 6.99 -8.18 -0.54
CA LEU A 18 7.87 -9.28 -0.15
C LEU A 18 7.23 -10.14 0.96
N PRO A 19 7.39 -11.48 0.90
CA PRO A 19 6.92 -12.35 1.97
C PRO A 19 7.58 -11.96 3.31
N TYR A 20 6.79 -11.98 4.38
CA TYR A 20 7.14 -11.58 5.76
C TYR A 20 7.43 -10.09 6.00
N VAL A 21 8.29 -9.45 5.22
CA VAL A 21 8.75 -8.06 5.48
C VAL A 21 7.86 -7.02 4.79
N GLY A 22 7.15 -7.43 3.74
CA GLY A 22 6.35 -6.54 2.91
C GLY A 22 7.20 -5.43 2.30
N TYR A 23 6.69 -4.21 2.31
CA TYR A 23 7.38 -3.03 1.74
C TYR A 23 8.32 -2.32 2.72
N ALA A 24 8.53 -2.84 3.94
CA ALA A 24 9.30 -2.13 4.97
C ALA A 24 10.76 -1.85 4.56
N LEU A 25 11.42 -2.77 3.86
CA LEU A 25 12.80 -2.56 3.37
C LEU A 25 12.88 -1.45 2.29
N LYS A 26 11.93 -1.45 1.35
CA LYS A 26 11.85 -0.43 0.29
C LYS A 26 11.57 0.94 0.90
N TYR A 27 10.71 0.98 1.91
CA TYR A 27 10.37 2.18 2.67
C TYR A 27 11.57 2.74 3.46
N MET A 28 12.33 1.90 4.18
CA MET A 28 13.51 2.36 4.92
C MET A 28 14.63 2.86 4.01
N ARG A 29 14.74 2.32 2.79
CA ARG A 29 15.76 2.74 1.82
C ARG A 29 15.42 4.07 1.17
N ASP A 30 14.17 4.26 0.76
CA ASP A 30 13.70 5.50 0.14
C ASP A 30 12.18 5.65 0.37
N PRO A 31 11.78 6.37 1.44
CA PRO A 31 10.38 6.47 1.81
C PRO A 31 9.57 7.29 0.81
N ILE A 32 10.17 8.35 0.23
CA ILE A 32 9.50 9.23 -0.74
C ILE A 32 9.32 8.48 -2.06
N GLY A 33 10.39 7.91 -2.62
CA GLY A 33 10.30 7.17 -3.88
C GLY A 33 9.42 5.93 -3.78
N ALA A 34 9.38 5.26 -2.63
CA ALA A 34 8.47 4.14 -2.40
C ALA A 34 6.99 4.56 -2.46
N TYR A 35 6.63 5.71 -1.89
CA TYR A 35 5.27 6.24 -1.98
C TYR A 35 4.93 6.78 -3.35
N THR A 36 5.82 7.54 -3.98
CA THR A 36 5.59 8.08 -5.34
C THR A 36 5.40 6.95 -6.35
N HIS A 37 6.26 5.93 -6.33
CA HIS A 37 6.14 4.78 -7.22
C HIS A 37 4.82 4.03 -7.00
N ARG A 38 4.42 3.83 -5.73
CA ARG A 38 3.14 3.20 -5.39
C ARG A 38 1.94 4.03 -5.81
N TYR A 39 1.99 5.34 -5.67
CA TYR A 39 0.95 6.25 -6.14
C TYR A 39 0.76 6.12 -7.65
N HIS A 40 1.86 6.02 -8.42
CA HIS A 40 1.79 5.82 -9.86
C HIS A 40 1.28 4.42 -10.25
N GLU A 41 1.65 3.37 -9.53
CA GLU A 41 1.26 1.99 -9.88
C GLU A 41 -0.14 1.59 -9.41
N HIS A 42 -0.56 2.04 -8.23
CA HIS A 42 -1.80 1.61 -7.57
C HIS A 42 -2.83 2.73 -7.40
N GLY A 43 -2.46 3.97 -7.68
CA GLY A 43 -3.33 5.13 -7.56
C GLY A 43 -3.34 5.77 -6.16
N PRO A 44 -4.28 6.70 -5.94
CA PRO A 44 -4.29 7.59 -4.77
C PRO A 44 -4.56 6.88 -3.43
N VAL A 45 -5.21 5.71 -3.47
CA VAL A 45 -5.48 4.89 -2.29
C VAL A 45 -4.98 3.49 -2.56
N SER A 46 -4.03 3.02 -1.76
CA SER A 46 -3.47 1.69 -1.92
C SER A 46 -3.15 1.00 -0.60
N TRP A 47 -3.19 -0.33 -0.60
CA TRP A 47 -2.85 -1.14 0.57
C TRP A 47 -1.55 -1.91 0.36
N PHE A 48 -0.83 -2.18 1.46
CA PHE A 48 0.34 -3.03 1.46
C PHE A 48 0.64 -3.63 2.82
N ARG A 49 1.54 -4.63 2.87
CA ARG A 49 2.08 -5.08 4.16
C ARG A 49 3.31 -4.27 4.53
N PHE A 50 3.33 -3.78 5.75
CA PHE A 50 4.47 -3.13 6.37
C PHE A 50 4.80 -3.86 7.67
N ALA A 51 6.04 -4.38 7.77
CA ALA A 51 6.51 -5.15 8.93
C ALA A 51 5.51 -6.27 9.33
N GLY A 52 5.04 -7.04 8.35
CA GLY A 52 4.11 -8.16 8.55
C GLY A 52 2.63 -7.79 8.74
N ARG A 53 2.30 -6.51 8.96
CA ARG A 53 0.93 -6.02 9.21
C ARG A 53 0.33 -5.37 7.96
N PRO A 54 -0.98 -5.47 7.69
CA PRO A 54 -1.62 -4.74 6.59
C PRO A 54 -1.75 -3.25 6.93
N TRP A 55 -1.38 -2.39 5.99
CA TRP A 55 -1.46 -0.93 6.06
C TRP A 55 -2.19 -0.40 4.83
N VAL A 56 -2.96 0.67 5.02
CA VAL A 56 -3.63 1.40 3.95
C VAL A 56 -3.02 2.79 3.91
N VAL A 57 -2.68 3.26 2.71
CA VAL A 57 -2.06 4.56 2.49
C VAL A 57 -2.92 5.38 1.54
N LEU A 58 -3.21 6.59 2.01
CA LEU A 58 -4.05 7.60 1.40
C LEU A 58 -3.11 8.74 0.99
N LEU A 59 -2.79 8.81 -0.29
CA LEU A 59 -1.87 9.81 -0.87
C LEU A 59 -2.58 10.76 -1.85
N GLY A 60 -3.85 10.50 -2.15
CA GLY A 60 -4.65 11.39 -2.97
C GLY A 60 -4.98 12.69 -2.24
N PRO A 61 -5.07 13.83 -2.94
CA PRO A 61 -5.55 15.09 -2.37
C PRO A 61 -7.05 15.03 -1.98
N ASP A 62 -7.81 14.12 -2.59
CA ASP A 62 -9.23 13.87 -2.34
C ASP A 62 -9.49 12.72 -1.35
N ALA A 63 -8.46 12.26 -0.64
CA ALA A 63 -8.55 11.13 0.28
C ALA A 63 -9.08 11.52 1.67
#